data_AF-A0A3Q9KE72-F1
#
_entry.id   AF-A0A3Q9KE72-F1
#
_cell.length_a   1.000
_cell.length_b   1.000
_cell.length_c   1.000
_cell.angle_alpha   90.00
_cell.angle_beta   90.00
_cell.angle_gamma   90.00
#
_symmetry.space_group_name_H-M   'P 1'
#
loop_
_entity.id
_entity.type
_entity.pdbx_description
1 polymer ?
#
loop_
_entity_poly.entity_id
_entity_poly.type
_entity_poly.pdbx_seq_one_letter_code
_entity_poly.pdbx_strand_id
1 'polypeptide(L)' 'MSVRVERAGPVTTVVLSRPASRNAVDGATAGAARFTAGAGRHGAPDGSQEPGTMTPTAPARPGTAPGSSPSGPGQGG' A
#
# COMPACT_ATOMS: atom_id res chain seq x y z
N MET A 1 -26.13 -7.53 -14.06
CA MET A 1 -24.97 -7.09 -13.23
C MET A 1 -23.86 -8.14 -13.39
N SER A 2 -22.61 -7.75 -13.64
CA SER A 2 -21.55 -8.73 -13.97
C SER A 2 -20.85 -9.40 -12.79
N VAL A 3 -20.99 -8.81 -11.61
CA VAL A 3 -20.43 -9.30 -10.35
C VAL A 3 -21.56 -9.28 -9.33
N ARG A 4 -21.71 -10.35 -8.56
CA ARG A 4 -22.67 -10.47 -7.45
C ARG A 4 -21.90 -10.87 -6.20
N VAL A 5 -22.36 -10.38 -5.06
CA VAL A 5 -21.75 -10.62 -3.75
C VAL A 5 -22.78 -11.27 -2.84
N GLU A 6 -22.39 -12.36 -2.21
CA GLU A 6 -23.16 -13.01 -1.14
C GLU A 6 -22.30 -13.06 0.12
N ARG A 7 -22.92 -12.87 1.29
CA ARG A 7 -22.24 -12.94 2.59
C ARG A 7 -22.91 -13.99 3.47
N ALA A 8 -22.11 -14.92 3.98
CA ALA A 8 -22.53 -15.97 4.89
C ALA A 8 -21.54 -16.01 6.07
N GLY A 9 -21.89 -15.33 7.16
CA GLY A 9 -21.00 -15.17 8.32
C GLY A 9 -19.66 -14.53 7.90
N PRO A 10 -18.50 -15.14 8.21
CA PRO A 10 -17.19 -14.60 7.85
C PRO A 10 -16.84 -14.81 6.36
N VAL A 11 -17.66 -15.54 5.60
CA VAL A 11 -17.38 -15.86 4.20
C VAL A 11 -18.08 -14.86 3.28
N THR A 12 -17.30 -14.22 2.40
CA THR A 12 -17.82 -13.42 1.30
C THR A 12 -17.61 -14.18 -0.02
N THR A 13 -18.69 -14.52 -0.69
CA THR A 13 -18.67 -15.18 -1.99
C THR A 13 -18.88 -14.15 -3.09
N VAL A 14 -17.92 -14.06 -4.01
CA VAL A 14 -18.00 -13.19 -5.19
C VAL A 14 -18.27 -14.06 -6.42
N VAL A 15 -19.41 -13.84 -7.07
CA VAL A 15 -19.85 -14.58 -8.25
C VAL A 15 -19.73 -13.69 -9.48
N LEU A 16 -18.93 -14.12 -10.46
CA LEU A 16 -18.93 -13.51 -11.79
C LEU A 16 -20.07 -14.08 -12.64
N SER A 17 -20.90 -13.19 -13.16
CA SER A 17 -22.02 -13.52 -14.05
C SER A 17 -21.76 -12.95 -15.45
N ARG A 18 -20.69 -13.42 -16.09
CA ARG A 18 -20.29 -13.02 -17.45
C ARG A 18 -20.09 -14.24 -18.37
N PRO A 19 -21.14 -15.03 -18.63
CA PRO A 19 -21.02 -16.29 -19.37
C PRO A 19 -20.54 -16.09 -20.81
N ALA A 20 -20.94 -14.99 -21.47
CA ALA A 20 -20.52 -14.67 -22.84
C ALA A 20 -18.99 -14.51 -23.00
N SER A 21 -18.28 -14.24 -21.90
CA SER A 21 -16.82 -14.13 -21.88
C SER A 21 -16.17 -15.20 -21.01
N ARG A 22 -16.89 -16.30 -20.73
CA ARG A 22 -16.43 -17.39 -19.85
C ARG A 22 -15.97 -16.89 -18.47
N ASN A 23 -16.63 -15.86 -17.96
CA ASN A 23 -16.27 -15.20 -16.70
C ASN A 23 -14.84 -14.66 -16.66
N ALA A 24 -14.30 -14.20 -17.81
CA ALA A 24 -13.00 -13.55 -17.86
C ALA A 24 -12.95 -12.32 -16.93
N VAL A 25 -11.81 -12.14 -16.27
CA VAL A 25 -11.53 -11.02 -15.37
C VAL A 25 -10.78 -9.93 -16.14
N ASP A 26 -11.43 -8.78 -16.32
CA ASP A 26 -10.83 -7.56 -16.86
C ASP A 26 -10.57 -6.53 -15.75
N GLY A 27 -9.93 -5.41 -16.09
CA GLY A 27 -9.59 -4.37 -15.11
C GLY A 27 -10.80 -3.82 -14.35
N ALA A 28 -11.93 -3.62 -15.04
CA ALA A 28 -13.17 -3.17 -14.42
C ALA A 28 -13.72 -4.20 -13.42
N THR A 29 -13.71 -5.48 -13.78
CA THR A 29 -14.16 -6.58 -12.90
C THR A 29 -13.25 -6.77 -11.71
N ALA A 30 -11.93 -6.70 -11.91
CA ALA A 30 -10.96 -6.77 -10.83
C ALA A 30 -11.15 -5.60 -9.84
N GLY A 31 -11.39 -4.39 -10.36
CA GLY A 31 -11.71 -3.22 -9.53
C GLY A 31 -12.99 -3.40 -8.71
N ALA A 32 -14.06 -3.89 -9.36
CA ALA A 32 -15.32 -4.18 -8.69
C ALA A 32 -15.15 -5.25 -7.60
N ALA A 33 -14.49 -6.37 -7.91
CA ALA A 33 -14.24 -7.46 -6.98
C ALA A 33 -13.43 -7.00 -5.76
N ARG A 34 -12.35 -6.23 -5.99
CA ARG A 34 -11.52 -5.64 -4.91
C ARG A 34 -12.35 -4.76 -3.99
N PHE A 35 -13.16 -3.86 -4.56
CA PHE A 35 -14.02 -2.98 -3.77
C PHE A 35 -15.03 -3.77 -2.94
N THR A 36 -15.69 -4.76 -3.54
CA THR A 36 -16.65 -5.61 -2.83
C THR A 36 -16.04 -6.47 -1.73
N ALA A 37 -14.76 -6.83 -1.85
CA ALA A 37 -13.99 -7.55 -0.84
C ALA A 37 -13.53 -6.64 0.33
N GLY A 38 -13.81 -5.34 0.29
CA GLY A 38 -13.40 -4.41 1.34
C GLY A 38 -11.96 -3.93 1.25
N ALA A 39 -11.24 -4.20 0.16
CA ALA A 39 -9.84 -3.77 -0.03
C ALA A 39 -9.70 -2.30 -0.51
N GLY A 40 -10.66 -1.44 -0.15
CA GLY A 40 -10.63 0.01 -0.43
C GLY A 40 -9.77 0.77 0.60
N ARG A 41 -9.77 2.12 0.55
CA ARG A 41 -9.05 2.97 1.53
C ARG A 41 -9.68 2.98 2.94
N HIS A 42 -10.75 2.22 3.15
CA HIS A 42 -11.33 1.92 4.45
C HIS A 42 -10.84 0.51 4.80
N GLY A 43 -10.23 0.33 5.98
CA GLY A 43 -9.50 -0.90 6.35
C GLY A 43 -10.28 -2.21 6.24
N ALA A 44 -9.66 -3.31 6.67
CA ALA A 44 -10.25 -4.64 6.60
C ALA A 44 -11.67 -4.69 7.22
N PRO A 45 -12.62 -5.44 6.63
CA PRO A 45 -14.04 -5.43 7.05
C PRO A 45 -14.27 -5.91 8.49
N ASP A 46 -13.33 -6.66 9.05
CA ASP A 46 -13.30 -7.12 10.44
C ASP A 46 -12.56 -6.16 11.39
N GLY A 47 -12.05 -5.04 10.88
CA GLY A 47 -11.29 -4.06 11.65
C GLY A 47 -9.81 -4.39 11.80
N SER A 48 -9.31 -5.52 11.27
CA SER A 48 -7.88 -5.83 11.20
C SER A 48 -7.17 -5.03 10.10
N GLN A 49 -7.13 -3.71 10.26
CA GLN A 49 -5.96 -3.01 9.76
C GLN A 49 -4.82 -3.47 10.68
N GLU A 50 -4.01 -4.45 10.24
CA GLU A 50 -2.66 -4.61 10.79
C GLU A 50 -2.12 -3.19 10.88
N PRO A 51 -1.89 -2.62 12.09
CA PRO A 51 -1.37 -1.29 12.18
C PRO A 51 -0.05 -1.38 11.45
N GLY A 52 -0.01 -0.78 10.25
CA GLY A 52 1.19 -0.69 9.47
C GLY A 52 2.23 -0.21 10.45
N THR A 53 3.24 -1.03 10.70
CA THR A 53 4.45 -0.62 11.37
C THR A 53 5.02 0.43 10.43
N MET A 54 4.50 1.65 10.51
CA MET A 54 5.22 2.83 10.13
C MET A 54 6.41 2.79 11.06
N THR A 55 7.48 2.11 10.62
CA THR A 55 8.79 2.36 11.15
C THR A 55 8.93 3.87 11.12
N PRO A 56 9.00 4.56 12.26
CA PRO A 56 9.31 5.97 12.21
C PRO A 56 10.66 6.06 11.49
N THR A 57 10.69 6.69 10.32
CA THR A 57 11.94 7.18 9.76
C THR A 57 12.59 7.97 10.88
N ALA A 58 13.69 7.43 11.41
CA ALA A 58 14.45 8.05 12.48
C ALA A 58 14.70 9.52 12.10
N PRO A 59 14.60 10.48 13.04
CA PRO A 59 14.94 11.85 12.73
C PRO A 59 16.38 11.90 12.20
N ALA A 60 16.58 12.68 11.12
CA ALA A 60 17.89 12.91 10.55
C ALA A 60 18.88 13.26 11.68
N ARG A 61 20.00 12.52 11.75
CA ARG A 61 21.05 12.74 12.76
C ARG A 61 21.46 14.22 12.72
N PRO A 62 21.39 14.97 13.82
CA PRO A 62 21.95 16.31 13.85
C PRO A 62 23.47 16.18 13.84
N GLY A 63 24.12 16.86 12.89
CA GLY A 63 25.56 17.08 12.95
C GLY A 63 26.41 16.37 11.89
N THR A 64 26.11 16.57 10.60
CA THR A 64 27.22 16.68 9.64
C THR A 64 27.60 18.15 9.58
N ALA A 65 28.52 18.55 10.46
CA ALA A 65 29.16 19.86 10.34
C ALA A 65 29.95 19.91 9.02
N PRO A 66 29.88 20.99 8.22
CA PRO A 66 30.87 21.23 7.17
C PRO A 66 32.18 21.68 7.83
N GLY A 67 33.00 20.71 8.23
CA GLY A 67 34.32 20.92 8.81
C GLY A 67 35.39 21.00 7.72
N SER A 68 35.71 22.23 7.34
CA SER A 68 37.03 22.77 6.98
C SER A 68 38.05 21.88 6.25
N SER A 69 38.35 22.29 5.01
CA SER A 69 39.58 21.94 4.28
C SER A 69 40.84 22.23 5.10
N PRO A 70 41.82 21.31 5.20
CA PRO A 70 43.18 21.66 5.58
C PRO A 70 44.07 21.75 4.33
N SER A 71 44.55 22.94 4.01
CA SER A 71 45.64 23.19 3.05
C SER A 71 46.15 24.61 3.32
N GLY A 72 47.40 24.90 3.70
CA GLY A 72 48.62 24.12 3.89
C GLY A 72 49.60 24.96 4.75
N PRO A 73 50.86 24.52 4.92
CA PRO A 73 51.79 25.10 5.88
C PRO A 73 52.31 26.48 5.45
N GLY A 74 52.39 27.40 6.42
CA GLY A 74 53.01 28.70 6.28
C GLY A 74 54.51 28.58 6.00
N GLN A 75 54.96 29.23 4.93
CA GLN A 75 56.36 29.47 4.66
C GLN A 75 56.74 30.78 5.38
N GLY A 76 57.62 30.67 6.37
CA GLY A 76 58.35 31.81 6.92
C GLY A 76 59.45 32.28 5.95
N GLY A 77 59.74 33.58 6.01
CA GLY A 77 60.78 34.26 5.24
C GLY A 77 60.51 35.75 5.15
#